data_AF-A0A4R6NZ86-F1
#
_entry.id   AF-A0A4R6NZ86-F1
#
_cell.length_a   1.000
_cell.length_b   1.000
_cell.length_c   1.000
_cell.angle_alpha   90.00
_cell.angle_beta   90.00
_cell.angle_gamma   90.00
#
_symmetry.space_group_name_H-M   'P 1'
#
loop_
_entity.id
_entity.type
_entity.pdbx_description
1 polymer ?
#
loop_
_entity_poly.entity_id
_entity_poly.type
_entity_poly.pdbx_seq_one_letter_code
_entity_poly.pdbx_strand_id
1 'polypeptide(L)'
;MTVKQSVLGVPDVPVVSETAALAMAEGVRALTDADIAAATTGVGGPGDQDGEPAGSVWCAVATRDTSWAVHRNFDGEPEQVLEQSVRCALEMLGESEKRFTG
;
A
#
# COMPACT_ATOMS: atom_id res chain seq x y z
N MET A 1 -2.38 -16.99 11.41
CA MET A 1 -2.70 -15.55 11.37
C MET A 1 -1.42 -14.80 11.08
N THR A 2 -1.38 -14.03 9.99
CA THR A 2 -0.21 -13.22 9.63
C THR A 2 -0.13 -11.94 10.48
N VAL A 3 1.03 -11.28 10.51
CA VAL A 3 1.18 -9.98 11.21
C VAL A 3 0.16 -8.96 10.70
N LYS A 4 -0.10 -8.93 9.38
CA LYS A 4 -1.10 -8.05 8.76
C LYS A 4 -2.51 -8.28 9.32
N GLN A 5 -2.89 -9.55 9.48
CA GLN A 5 -4.19 -9.93 10.04
C GLN A 5 -4.31 -9.56 11.52
N SER A 6 -3.29 -9.86 12.32
CA SER A 6 -3.35 -9.64 13.77
C SER A 6 -3.19 -8.18 14.19
N VAL A 7 -2.40 -7.39 13.46
CA VAL A 7 -2.08 -6.00 13.82
C VAL A 7 -2.99 -5.00 13.12
N LEU A 8 -3.33 -5.26 11.85
CA LEU A 8 -4.02 -4.28 10.99
C LEU A 8 -5.42 -4.74 10.58
N GLY A 9 -5.89 -5.92 11.03
CA GLY A 9 -7.23 -6.41 10.71
C GLY A 9 -7.45 -6.75 9.24
N VAL A 10 -6.36 -6.93 8.46
CA VAL A 10 -6.44 -7.29 7.04
C VAL A 10 -7.18 -8.64 6.90
N PRO A 11 -8.16 -8.78 5.99
CA PRO A 11 -8.85 -10.04 5.77
C PRO A 11 -7.91 -11.12 5.19
N ASP A 12 -8.36 -12.37 5.16
CA ASP A 12 -7.61 -13.47 4.54
C ASP A 12 -7.74 -13.44 3.01
N VAL A 13 -6.94 -12.57 2.39
CA VAL A 13 -6.90 -12.31 0.95
C VAL A 13 -5.45 -12.31 0.45
N PRO A 14 -5.20 -12.43 -0.87
CA PRO A 14 -3.86 -12.30 -1.42
C PRO A 14 -3.19 -10.99 -0.99
N VAL A 15 -1.93 -11.07 -0.55
CA VAL A 15 -1.21 -9.90 -0.02
C VAL A 15 -0.97 -8.84 -1.10
N VAL A 16 -0.80 -9.23 -2.36
CA VAL A 16 -0.71 -8.32 -3.50
C VAL A 16 -2.11 -8.16 -4.08
N SER A 17 -2.90 -7.29 -3.46
CA SER A 17 -4.26 -6.98 -3.92
C SER A 17 -4.68 -5.60 -3.45
N GLU A 18 -5.67 -5.03 -4.13
CA GLU A 18 -6.32 -3.77 -3.72
C GLU A 18 -6.87 -3.88 -2.30
N THR A 19 -7.59 -4.97 -2.00
CA THR A 19 -8.21 -5.19 -0.69
C THR A 19 -7.19 -5.25 0.43
N ALA A 20 -6.06 -5.93 0.24
CA ALA A 20 -4.99 -5.96 1.22
C ALA A 20 -4.37 -4.58 1.44
N ALA A 21 -4.11 -3.83 0.36
CA ALA A 21 -3.51 -2.51 0.44
C ALA A 21 -4.40 -1.51 1.18
N LEU A 22 -5.70 -1.46 0.85
CA LEU A 22 -6.68 -0.60 1.52
C LEU A 22 -6.82 -0.96 3.01
N ALA A 23 -7.00 -2.25 3.32
CA ALA A 23 -7.12 -2.70 4.70
C ALA A 23 -5.86 -2.41 5.52
N MET A 24 -4.66 -2.51 4.92
CA MET A 24 -3.43 -2.10 5.59
C MET A 24 -3.39 -0.60 5.87
N ALA A 25 -3.75 0.24 4.90
CA ALA A 25 -3.74 1.70 5.08
C ALA A 25 -4.76 2.14 6.15
N GLU A 26 -5.99 1.64 6.08
CA GLU A 26 -7.05 1.89 7.06
C GLU A 26 -6.67 1.38 8.46
N GLY A 27 -6.12 0.16 8.52
CA GLY A 27 -5.68 -0.46 9.76
C GLY A 27 -4.56 0.33 10.44
N VAL A 28 -3.56 0.80 9.69
CA VAL A 28 -2.50 1.65 10.25
C VAL A 28 -3.08 2.98 10.73
N ARG A 29 -3.92 3.63 9.92
CA ARG A 29 -4.57 4.90 10.28
C ARG A 29 -5.32 4.79 11.61
N ALA A 30 -6.12 3.73 11.77
CA ALA A 30 -6.90 3.49 12.97
C ALA A 30 -6.02 3.12 14.18
N LEU A 31 -4.97 2.32 13.98
CA LEU A 31 -4.06 1.90 15.04
C LEU A 31 -3.25 3.06 15.62
N THR A 32 -2.89 4.04 14.79
CA THR A 32 -2.06 5.19 15.20
C THR A 32 -2.85 6.47 15.48
N ASP A 33 -4.17 6.47 15.22
CA ASP A 33 -5.03 7.67 15.23
C ASP A 33 -4.48 8.81 14.34
N ALA A 34 -3.83 8.46 13.23
CA ALA A 34 -3.33 9.43 12.27
C ALA A 34 -4.47 10.01 11.42
N ASP A 35 -4.30 11.25 10.93
CA ASP A 35 -5.25 11.85 9.99
C ASP A 35 -5.21 11.16 8.62
N ILE A 36 -4.01 10.76 8.21
CA ILE A 36 -3.71 10.14 6.92
C ILE A 36 -2.67 9.04 7.16
N ALA A 37 -2.85 7.88 6.52
CA ALA A 37 -1.87 6.81 6.48
C ALA A 37 -1.70 6.26 5.06
N ALA A 38 -0.52 5.73 4.77
CA ALA A 38 -0.24 5.01 3.53
C ALA A 38 0.19 3.57 3.81
N ALA A 39 -0.04 2.70 2.83
CA ALA A 39 0.44 1.32 2.84
C ALA A 39 0.91 0.91 1.46
N THR A 40 1.89 0.02 1.41
CA THR A 40 2.33 -0.64 0.18
C THR A 40 2.38 -2.14 0.39
N THR A 41 2.03 -2.89 -0.66
CA THR A 41 2.14 -4.35 -0.69
C THR A 41 2.35 -4.82 -2.12
N GLY A 42 3.31 -5.71 -2.35
CA GLY A 42 3.72 -6.06 -3.70
C GLY A 42 4.93 -6.99 -3.74
N VAL A 43 5.35 -7.33 -4.95
CA VAL A 43 6.50 -8.18 -5.24
C VAL A 43 7.70 -7.31 -5.59
N GLY A 44 8.69 -7.24 -4.70
CA GLY A 44 9.93 -6.49 -4.94
C GLY A 44 10.81 -7.12 -6.04
N GLY A 45 10.66 -8.42 -6.32
CA GLY A 45 11.52 -9.17 -7.23
C GLY A 45 12.70 -9.87 -6.52
N PRO A 46 13.68 -10.40 -7.27
CA PRO A 46 13.86 -10.26 -8.72
C PRO A 46 12.98 -11.19 -9.56
N GLY A 47 12.25 -12.13 -8.94
CA GLY A 47 11.32 -13.03 -9.62
C GLY A 47 9.89 -12.85 -9.15
N ASP A 48 8.99 -13.49 -9.88
CA ASP A 48 7.57 -13.55 -9.58
C ASP A 48 7.32 -14.26 -8.23
N GLN A 49 6.28 -13.83 -7.53
CA GLN A 49 5.91 -14.42 -6.24
C GLN A 49 4.38 -14.58 -6.16
N ASP A 50 3.92 -15.76 -5.72
CA ASP A 50 2.50 -16.04 -5.50
C ASP A 50 1.59 -15.79 -6.73
N GLY A 51 2.16 -15.91 -7.95
CA GLY A 51 1.47 -15.68 -9.22
C GLY A 51 1.49 -14.23 -9.71
N GLU A 52 2.12 -13.32 -8.97
CA GLU A 52 2.27 -11.91 -9.32
C GLU A 52 3.67 -11.62 -9.87
N PRO A 53 3.79 -10.81 -10.93
CA PRO A 53 5.08 -10.51 -11.53
C PRO A 53 5.96 -9.65 -10.63
N ALA A 54 7.29 -9.82 -10.74
CA ALA A 54 8.22 -8.89 -10.12
C ALA A 54 7.89 -7.44 -10.51
N GLY A 55 7.84 -6.53 -9.52
CA GLY A 55 7.45 -5.15 -9.72
C GLY A 55 5.96 -4.85 -9.56
N SER A 56 5.09 -5.86 -9.41
CA SER A 56 3.65 -5.69 -9.13
C SER A 56 3.46 -5.16 -7.71
N VAL A 57 3.04 -3.90 -7.56
CA VAL A 57 2.88 -3.22 -6.26
C VAL A 57 1.57 -2.44 -6.21
N TRP A 58 0.84 -2.64 -5.13
CA TRP A 58 -0.27 -1.78 -4.72
C TRP A 58 0.21 -0.74 -3.71
N CYS A 59 -0.14 0.52 -3.95
CA CYS A 59 0.03 1.63 -3.02
C CYS A 59 -1.35 2.16 -2.62
N ALA A 60 -1.59 2.37 -1.34
CA ALA A 60 -2.87 2.84 -0.81
C ALA A 60 -2.68 4.00 0.16
N VAL A 61 -3.66 4.89 0.20
CA VAL A 61 -3.80 5.95 1.19
C VAL A 61 -5.18 5.86 1.83
N ALA A 62 -5.24 6.08 3.14
CA ALA A 62 -6.47 6.19 3.92
C ALA A 62 -6.47 7.51 4.69
N THR A 63 -7.56 8.27 4.59
CA THR A 63 -7.84 9.47 5.38
C THR A 63 -8.95 9.19 6.38
N ARG A 64 -9.44 10.23 7.07
CA ARG A 64 -10.64 10.14 7.93
C ARG A 64 -11.89 9.69 7.19
N ASP A 65 -12.07 10.17 5.96
CA ASP A 65 -13.34 10.08 5.21
C ASP A 65 -13.31 9.06 4.07
N THR A 66 -12.14 8.75 3.52
CA THR A 66 -12.02 7.91 2.34
C THR A 66 -10.67 7.19 2.27
N SER A 67 -10.60 6.13 1.48
CA SER A 67 -9.39 5.41 1.14
C SER A 67 -9.37 5.10 -0.35
N TRP A 68 -8.18 5.02 -0.94
CA TRP A 68 -8.01 4.60 -2.33
C TRP A 68 -6.65 3.96 -2.53
N ALA A 69 -6.56 3.13 -3.56
CA ALA A 69 -5.33 2.45 -3.93
C ALA A 69 -5.06 2.57 -5.43
N VAL A 70 -3.80 2.42 -5.80
CA VAL A 70 -3.35 2.33 -7.19
C VAL A 70 -2.44 1.13 -7.34
N HIS A 71 -2.62 0.41 -8.45
CA HIS A 71 -1.69 -0.63 -8.87
C HIS A 71 -0.64 -0.06 -9.80
N ARG A 72 0.61 -0.49 -9.63
CA ARG A 72 1.75 -0.15 -10.47
C ARG A 72 2.56 -1.40 -10.74
N ASN A 73 3.10 -1.47 -11.96
CA ASN A 73 4.15 -2.41 -12.32
C ASN A 73 5.43 -1.59 -12.48
N PHE A 74 6.39 -1.80 -11.59
CA PHE A 74 7.66 -1.11 -11.60
C PHE A 74 8.74 -1.96 -12.25
N ASP A 75 9.55 -1.35 -13.11
CA ASP A 75 10.70 -2.02 -13.72
C ASP A 75 11.94 -1.86 -12.84
N GLY A 76 12.86 -2.83 -12.95
CA GLY A 76 14.19 -2.76 -12.36
C GLY A 76 14.47 -3.81 -11.29
N GLU A 77 15.64 -3.71 -10.68
CA GLU A 77 16.08 -4.57 -9.58
C GLU A 77 15.29 -4.26 -8.29
N PRO A 78 15.27 -5.18 -7.30
CA PRO A 78 14.43 -5.03 -6.10
C PRO A 78 14.60 -3.72 -5.32
N GLU A 79 15.82 -3.18 -5.27
CA GLU A 79 16.09 -1.87 -4.66
C GLU A 79 15.38 -0.73 -5.41
N GLN A 80 15.37 -0.79 -6.75
CA GLN A 80 14.70 0.20 -7.60
C GLN A 80 13.18 0.09 -7.48
N VAL A 81 12.63 -1.13 -7.38
CA VAL A 81 11.20 -1.35 -7.13
C VAL A 81 10.80 -0.78 -5.78
N LEU A 82 11.63 -0.97 -4.75
CA LEU A 82 11.40 -0.38 -3.42
C LEU A 82 11.39 1.15 -3.46
N GLU A 83 12.40 1.77 -4.09
CA GLU A 83 12.46 3.24 -4.24
C GLU A 83 11.24 3.81 -4.96
N GLN A 84 10.81 3.17 -6.05
CA GLN A 84 9.63 3.57 -6.82
C GLN A 84 8.34 3.40 -6.00
N SER A 85 8.23 2.33 -5.22
CA SER A 85 7.09 2.09 -4.33
C SER A 85 6.99 3.15 -3.23
N VAL A 86 8.13 3.51 -2.61
CA VAL A 86 8.19 4.60 -1.61
C VAL A 86 7.77 5.93 -2.23
N ARG A 87 8.27 6.24 -3.43
CA ARG A 87 7.90 7.47 -4.15
C ARG A 87 6.40 7.52 -4.43
N CYS A 88 5.82 6.43 -4.93
CA CYS A 88 4.39 6.35 -5.21
C CYS A 88 3.55 6.59 -3.95
N ALA A 89 3.92 5.99 -2.82
CA ALA A 89 3.21 6.22 -1.56
C ALA A 89 3.32 7.68 -1.07
N LEU A 90 4.50 8.30 -1.18
CA LEU A 90 4.70 9.70 -0.79
C LEU A 90 3.95 10.68 -1.70
N GLU A 91 3.91 10.43 -3.01
CA GLU A 91 3.13 11.22 -3.96
C GLU A 91 1.63 11.16 -3.63
N MET A 92 1.09 9.97 -3.38
CA MET A 92 -0.31 9.80 -2.98
C MET A 92 -0.63 10.49 -1.64
N LEU A 93 0.29 10.45 -0.68
CA LEU A 93 0.14 11.19 0.58
C LEU A 93 0.07 12.70 0.33
N GLY A 94 0.96 13.25 -0.50
CA GLY A 94 0.93 14.68 -0.85
C GLY A 94 -0.33 15.10 -1.61
N GLU A 95 -0.93 14.22 -2.41
CA GLU A 95 -2.22 14.46 -3.05
C GLU A 95 -3.38 14.46 -2.04
N SER A 96 -3.31 13.59 -1.03
CA SER A 96 -4.35 13.48 0.00
C SER A 96 -4.46 14.73 0.87
N GLU A 97 -3.35 15.37 1.23
CA GLU A 97 -3.35 16.62 2.01
C GLU A 97 -4.05 17.77 1.27
N LYS A 98 -3.82 17.89 -0.04
CA LYS A 98 -4.50 18.90 -0.88
C LYS A 98 -6.01 18.71 -0.90
N ARG A 99 -6.45 17.45 -0.77
CA ARG A 99 -7.87 17.08 -0.70
C ARG A 99 -8.49 17.32 0.67
N PHE A 100 -7.66 17.50 1.70
CA PHE A 100 -8.06 17.74 3.09
C PHE A 100 -8.18 19.23 3.44
N THR A 101 -7.47 20.11 2.73
CA THR A 101 -7.49 21.58 2.94
C THR A 101 -8.38 22.34 1.95
N GLY A 102 -9.08 21.62 1.08
CA GLY A 102 -9.99 22.15 0.07
C GLY A 102 -11.42 22.32 0.54
#